data_AF-A0A7J7BVL2-F1
#
_entry.id   AF-A0A7J7BVL2-F1
#
_cell.length_a   1.000
_cell.length_b   1.000
_cell.length_c   1.000
_cell.angle_alpha   90.00
_cell.angle_beta   90.00
_cell.angle_gamma   90.00
#
_symmetry.space_group_name_H-M   'P 1'
#
loop_
_entity.id
_entity.type
_entity.pdbx_description
1 polymer ?
#
loop_
_entity_poly.entity_id
_entity_poly.type
_entity_poly.pdbx_seq_one_letter_code
_entity_poly.pdbx_strand_id
1 'polypeptide(L)' 'MWWITSQDGPQSGQTVPHVHIHILPRKGGDFEVNNEIYDAINEKEKELKKKLDLDKERKDRSMDEMAEEANEYRSLFL' A
#
# COMPACT_ATOMS: atom_id res chain seq x y z
N MET A 1 -7.61 11.09 -7.83
CA MET A 1 -8.43 10.64 -6.68
C MET A 1 -7.48 9.97 -5.70
N TRP A 2 -7.76 9.94 -4.40
CA TRP A 2 -6.90 9.29 -3.39
C TRP A 2 -7.69 8.25 -2.63
N TRP A 3 -7.04 7.16 -2.25
CA TRP A 3 -7.58 6.19 -1.30
C TRP A 3 -6.75 6.21 -0.02
N ILE A 4 -7.43 6.36 1.12
CA ILE A 4 -6.82 6.53 2.44
C ILE A 4 -7.39 5.46 3.36
N THR A 5 -6.54 4.71 4.05
CA THR A 5 -6.96 3.65 4.96
C THR A 5 -6.09 3.59 6.22
N SER A 6 -6.66 3.06 7.30
CA SER A 6 -5.96 2.75 8.54
C SER A 6 -6.35 1.36 9.03
N GLN A 7 -5.34 0.58 9.42
CA GLN A 7 -5.49 -0.73 10.03
C GLN A 7 -5.20 -0.61 11.52
N ASP A 8 -6.21 -0.15 12.27
CA ASP A 8 -6.12 0.01 13.73
C ASP A 8 -6.43 -1.31 14.46
N GLY A 9 -5.37 -2.00 14.85
CA GLY A 9 -5.42 -3.24 15.63
C GLY A 9 -5.34 -4.53 14.80
N PRO A 10 -4.98 -5.68 15.41
CA PRO A 10 -4.71 -6.92 14.68
C PRO A 10 -5.87 -7.44 13.82
N GLN A 11 -7.12 -7.22 14.27
CA GLN A 11 -8.32 -7.67 13.55
C GLN A 11 -8.56 -6.91 12.24
N SER A 12 -7.94 -5.74 12.06
CA SER A 12 -8.02 -4.93 10.83
C SER A 12 -6.91 -5.24 9.83
N GLY A 13 -6.03 -6.20 10.12
CA GLY A 13 -4.89 -6.55 9.27
C GLY A 13 -3.57 -5.88 9.65
N GLN A 14 -3.50 -5.16 10.78
CA GLN A 14 -2.28 -4.49 11.23
C GLN A 14 -1.12 -5.48 11.43
N THR A 15 0.01 -5.21 10.76
CA THR A 15 1.22 -6.05 10.83
C THR A 15 2.31 -5.47 11.74
N VAL A 16 2.45 -4.14 11.77
CA VAL A 16 3.39 -3.41 12.63
C VAL A 16 2.60 -2.74 13.76
N PRO A 17 2.93 -2.98 15.05
CA PRO A 17 2.23 -2.41 16.20
C PRO A 17 2.57 -0.92 16.40
N HIS A 18 2.32 -0.13 15.37
CA HIS A 18 2.46 1.32 15.32
C HIS A 18 1.33 1.86 14.46
N VAL A 19 0.65 2.92 14.92
CA VAL A 19 -0.43 3.54 14.14
C VAL A 19 0.19 4.17 12.89
N HIS A 20 -0.30 3.76 11.72
CA HIS A 20 0.09 4.33 10.44
C HIS A 20 -1.12 4.41 9.50
N ILE A 21 -1.01 5.27 8.50
CA ILE A 21 -2.03 5.49 7.49
C ILE A 21 -1.40 5.15 6.14
N HIS A 22 -2.12 4.41 5.31
CA HIS A 22 -1.73 4.21 3.92
C HIS A 22 -2.43 5.25 3.04
N ILE A 23 -1.65 5.91 2.19
CA ILE A 23 -2.13 6.87 1.19
C ILE A 23 -1.77 6.29 -0.18
N LEU A 24 -2.78 5.95 -0.98
CA LEU A 24 -2.59 5.37 -2.30
C LEU A 24 -3.12 6.34 -3.37
N PRO A 25 -2.27 6.84 -4.28
CA PRO A 25 -2.72 7.58 -5.45
C PRO A 25 -3.59 6.70 -6.33
N ARG A 26 -4.76 7.19 -6.75
CA ARG A 26 -5.69 6.52 -7.67
C ARG A 26 -5.70 7.21 -9.02
N LYS A 27 -5.72 6.43 -10.10
CA LYS A 27 -5.82 6.90 -11.49
C LYS A 27 -7.22 6.64 -12.02
N GLY A 28 -7.70 7.49 -12.94
CA GLY A 28 -8.99 7.22 -13.60
C GLY A 28 -8.95 5.88 -14.33
N GLY A 29 -9.94 5.03 -14.10
CA GLY A 29 -10.03 3.69 -14.71
C GLY A 29 -9.06 2.65 -14.14
N ASP A 30 -8.45 2.90 -12.97
CA ASP A 30 -7.66 1.87 -12.28
C ASP A 30 -8.52 0.72 -11.72
N PHE A 31 -9.81 0.96 -11.51
CA PHE A 31 -10.86 -0.03 -11.25
C PHE A 31 -12.11 0.36 -12.04
N GLU A 32 -12.81 -0.62 -12.61
CA GLU A 32 -14.09 -0.38 -13.29
C GLU A 32 -15.18 0.03 -12.30
N VAL A 33 -15.23 -0.63 -11.13
CA VAL A 33 -16.12 -0.28 -10.02
C VAL A 33 -15.28 0.09 -8.81
N ASN A 34 -15.45 1.31 -8.30
CA ASN A 34 -14.58 1.84 -7.23
C ASN A 34 -14.56 0.98 -5.96
N ASN A 35 -15.65 0.28 -5.63
CA ASN A 35 -15.73 -0.58 -4.46
C ASN A 35 -14.95 -1.91 -4.58
N GLU A 36 -14.57 -2.33 -5.79
CA GLU A 36 -13.78 -3.56 -5.99
C GLU A 36 -12.40 -3.47 -5.34
N ILE A 37 -11.92 -2.26 -5.03
CA ILE A 37 -10.67 -2.06 -4.30
C ILE A 37 -10.66 -2.78 -2.94
N TYR A 38 -11.80 -2.87 -2.25
CA TYR A 38 -11.88 -3.53 -0.95
C TYR A 38 -11.70 -5.05 -1.07
N ASP A 39 -12.29 -5.64 -2.10
CA ASP A 39 -12.16 -7.07 -2.37
C ASP A 39 -10.75 -7.41 -2.82
N ALA A 40 -10.16 -6.59 -3.71
CA ALA A 40 -8.78 -6.75 -4.17
C ALA A 40 -7.78 -6.68 -3.00
N ILE A 41 -7.97 -5.76 -2.05
CA ILE A 41 -7.10 -5.64 -0.87
C ILE A 41 -7.27 -6.83 0.07
N ASN A 42 -8.51 -7.21 0.37
CA ASN A 42 -8.78 -8.37 1.23
C ASN A 42 -8.21 -9.67 0.64
N GLU A 43 -8.32 -9.84 -0.67
CA GLU A 43 -7.73 -10.97 -1.39
C GLU A 43 -6.21 -10.92 -1.28
N LYS A 44 -5.58 -9.78 -1.61
CA LYS A 44 -4.12 -9.61 -1.49
C LYS A 44 -3.62 -9.84 -0.07
N GLU A 45 -4.34 -9.41 0.97
CA GLU A 45 -3.98 -9.66 2.37
C GLU A 45 -4.07 -11.15 2.73
N LYS A 46 -5.13 -11.85 2.28
CA LYS A 46 -5.26 -13.30 2.45
C LYS A 46 -4.13 -14.05 1.73
N GLU A 47 -3.76 -13.60 0.55
CA GLU A 47 -2.64 -14.16 -0.22
C GLU A 47 -1.29 -13.88 0.48
N LEU A 48 -1.10 -12.67 1.04
CA LEU A 48 0.08 -12.30 1.84
C LEU A 48 0.22 -13.20 3.09
N LYS A 49 -0.90 -13.52 3.74
CA LYS A 49 -0.97 -14.40 4.93
C LYS A 49 -0.74 -15.88 4.62
N LYS A 50 -1.00 -16.35 3.38
CA LYS A 50 -1.00 -17.78 3.04
C LYS A 50 0.37 -18.36 2.74
N LYS A 51 1.32 -17.60 2.17
CA LYS A 51 2.68 -18.08 1.91
C LYS A 51 3.54 -16.96 1.37
N LEU A 52 4.77 -16.86 1.89
CA LEU A 52 5.92 -16.15 1.33
C LEU A 52 6.32 -16.67 -0.08
N ASP A 53 5.41 -16.60 -1.06
CA ASP A 53 5.70 -16.94 -2.46
C ASP A 53 5.24 -15.84 -3.44
N LEU A 54 4.62 -14.75 -2.96
CA LEU A 54 4.34 -13.53 -3.73
C LEU A 54 5.55 -12.60 -3.81
N ASP A 55 6.53 -12.76 -2.91
CA ASP A 55 7.79 -12.02 -2.96
C ASP A 55 8.69 -12.44 -4.13
N LYS A 56 8.37 -13.54 -4.83
CA LYS A 56 9.14 -13.96 -6.01
C LYS A 56 9.09 -12.94 -7.15
N GLU A 57 7.96 -12.23 -7.30
CA GLU A 57 7.79 -11.20 -8.33
C GLU A 57 7.86 -9.78 -7.76
N ARG A 58 7.69 -9.62 -6.44
CA ARG A 58 7.87 -8.34 -5.76
C ARG A 58 9.36 -7.98 -5.80
N LYS A 59 9.70 -6.98 -6.61
CA LYS A 59 11.02 -6.35 -6.56
C LYS A 59 11.00 -5.30 -5.47
N ASP A 60 11.70 -5.57 -4.38
CA ASP A 60 11.95 -4.54 -3.38
C ASP A 60 12.79 -3.42 -4.00
N ARG A 61 12.39 -2.18 -3.70
CA ARG A 61 13.09 -0.99 -4.16
C ARG A 61 14.40 -0.84 -3.43
N SER A 62 15.38 -0.22 -4.09
CA SER A 62 16.65 0.11 -3.43
C SER A 62 16.46 1.25 -2.43
N MET A 63 17.37 1.36 -1.47
CA MET A 63 17.40 2.49 -0.54
C MET A 63 17.60 3.82 -1.27
N ASP A 64 18.41 3.83 -2.34
CA ASP A 64 18.69 5.03 -3.13
C ASP A 64 17.43 5.51 -3.88
N GLU A 65 16.68 4.58 -4.49
CA GLU A 65 15.40 4.89 -5.17
C GLU A 65 14.38 5.48 -4.20
N MET A 66 14.25 4.90 -3.00
CA MET A 66 13.36 5.43 -1.96
C MET A 66 13.81 6.80 -1.44
N ALA A 67 15.12 7.05 -1.35
CA ALA A 67 15.66 8.34 -0.89
C ALA A 67 15.46 9.44 -1.94
N GLU A 68 15.63 9.13 -3.22
CA GLU A 68 15.36 10.04 -4.34
C GLU A 68 13.89 10.45 -4.36
N GLU A 69 12.96 9.48 -4.34
CA GLU A 69 11.52 9.76 -4.29
C GLU A 69 11.15 10.62 -3.06
N ALA A 70 11.70 10.32 -1.88
CA ALA A 70 11.44 11.10 -0.67
C ALA A 70 11.92 12.56 -0.78
N ASN A 71 13.04 12.80 -1.48
CA ASN A 71 13.55 14.15 -1.72
C ASN A 71 12.65 14.93 -2.70
N GLU A 72 12.12 14.27 -3.74
CA GLU A 72 11.14 14.86 -4.65
C GLU A 72 9.89 15.30 -3.89
N TYR A 73 9.30 14.43 -3.06
CA TYR A 73 8.13 14.80 -2.25
C TYR A 73 8.44 15.93 -1.27
N ARG A 74 9.61 15.92 -0.61
CA ARG A 74 10.01 16.99 0.31
C ARG A 74 10.03 18.36 -0.37
N SER A 75 10.45 18.42 -1.64
CA SER A 75 10.51 19.68 -2.39
C SER A 75 9.15 20.35 -2.62
N LEU A 76 8.05 19.61 -2.51
CA LEU A 76 6.69 20.13 -2.69
C LEU A 76 6.15 20.87 -1.46
N PHE A 77 6.84 20.78 -0.32
CA PHE A 77 6.41 21.35 0.97
C PHE A 77 7.38 22.42 1.51
N LEU A 78 8.31 22.87 0.66
CA LEU A 78 9.24 23.99 0.91
C LEU A 78 8.77 25.24 0.16
#